data_AF-A0A1M5XJ13-F1
#
_entry.id   AF-A0A1M5XJ13-F1
#
_cell.length_a   1.000
_cell.length_b   1.000
_cell.length_c   1.000
_cell.angle_alpha   90.00
_cell.angle_beta   90.00
_cell.angle_gamma   90.00
#
_symmetry.space_group_name_H-M   'P 1'
#
loop_
_entity.id
_entity.type
_entity.pdbx_description
1 polymer ?
#
loop_
_entity_poly.entity_id
_entity_poly.type
_entity_poly.pdbx_seq_one_letter_code
_entity_poly.pdbx_strand_id
1 'polypeptide(L)'
;MKVKSTIYKGIEYVQINALPKEQMDSLMKTINRELLIKILIDDKLVGNCLQFKDYESWFDLVYASEKPAATKAVKEKEKALEAEPVSL
;
A
#
# COMPACT_ATOMS: atom_id res chain seq x y z
N MET A 1 12.33 -7.40 5.69
CA MET A 1 12.75 -6.97 4.34
C MET A 1 11.52 -6.62 3.53
N LYS A 2 11.57 -5.53 2.75
CA LYS A 2 10.48 -5.10 1.89
C LYS A 2 10.43 -5.97 0.63
N VAL A 3 9.23 -6.31 0.17
CA VAL A 3 9.05 -7.15 -1.03
C VAL A 3 9.05 -6.27 -2.28
N LYS A 4 9.50 -6.81 -3.41
CA LYS A 4 9.49 -6.10 -4.70
C LYS A 4 8.06 -6.01 -5.24
N SER A 5 7.75 -4.90 -5.91
CA SER A 5 6.52 -4.73 -6.67
C SER A 5 6.55 -5.57 -7.96
N THR A 6 5.35 -5.89 -8.44
CA THR A 6 5.10 -6.44 -9.77
C THR A 6 4.34 -5.40 -10.58
N ILE A 7 4.79 -5.13 -11.80
CA ILE A 7 4.10 -4.21 -12.72
C ILE A 7 3.40 -5.03 -13.79
N TYR A 8 2.09 -4.84 -13.92
CA TYR A 8 1.30 -5.45 -14.99
C TYR A 8 0.41 -4.41 -15.65
N LYS A 9 0.61 -4.18 -16.96
CA LYS A 9 -0.13 -3.18 -17.76
C LYS A 9 -0.18 -1.78 -17.10
N GLY A 10 0.93 -1.36 -16.48
CA GLY A 10 1.04 -0.07 -15.79
C GLY A 10 0.46 -0.05 -14.36
N ILE A 11 -0.11 -1.15 -13.88
CA ILE A 11 -0.55 -1.28 -12.50
C ILE A 11 0.60 -1.89 -11.70
N GLU A 12 1.08 -1.14 -10.71
CA GLU A 12 2.08 -1.62 -9.78
C GLU A 12 1.41 -2.19 -8.51
N TYR A 13 1.64 -3.48 -8.26
CA TYR A 13 0.97 -4.21 -7.19
C TYR A 13 1.89 -5.23 -6.53
N VAL A 14 1.49 -5.68 -5.35
CA VAL A 14 2.05 -6.84 -4.68
C VAL A 14 0.94 -7.85 -4.45
N GLN A 15 1.26 -9.12 -4.64
CA GLN A 15 0.32 -10.18 -4.34
C GLN A 15 0.51 -10.61 -2.88
N ILE A 16 -0.56 -10.57 -2.08
CA ILE A 16 -0.49 -10.92 -0.65
C ILE A 16 0.02 -12.35 -0.45
N ASN A 17 -0.38 -13.28 -1.31
CA ASN A 17 0.08 -14.67 -1.27
C ASN A 17 1.57 -14.84 -1.63
N ALA A 18 2.18 -13.84 -2.28
CA ALA A 18 3.61 -13.85 -2.58
C ALA A 18 4.45 -13.22 -1.45
N LEU A 19 3.80 -12.64 -0.43
CA LEU A 19 4.50 -12.10 0.74
C LEU A 19 4.98 -13.24 1.66
N PRO A 20 6.07 -13.01 2.41
CA PRO A 20 6.46 -13.95 3.46
C PRO A 20 5.35 -14.07 4.51
N LYS A 21 5.15 -15.28 5.06
CA LYS A 21 4.05 -15.60 5.98
C LYS A 21 3.83 -14.57 7.10
N GLU A 22 4.91 -14.07 7.67
CA GLU A 22 4.88 -13.08 8.75
C GLU A 22 4.25 -11.74 8.29
N GLN A 23 4.63 -11.25 7.10
CA GLN A 23 4.04 -10.03 6.54
C GLN A 23 2.62 -10.27 6.05
N MET A 24 2.37 -11.43 5.44
CA MET A 24 1.04 -11.80 4.97
C MET A 24 0.03 -11.77 6.13
N ASP A 25 0.37 -12.39 7.26
CA ASP A 25 -0.50 -12.46 8.44
C ASP A 25 -0.74 -11.08 9.06
N SER A 26 0.32 -10.27 9.26
CA SER A 26 0.18 -8.90 9.78
C SER A 26 -0.62 -8.02 8.82
N LEU A 27 -0.34 -8.07 7.52
CA LEU A 27 -1.05 -7.30 6.50
C LEU A 27 -2.52 -7.67 6.48
N MET A 28 -2.87 -8.96 6.42
CA MET A 28 -4.28 -9.39 6.36
C MET A 28 -5.09 -9.02 7.61
N LYS A 29 -4.44 -8.81 8.76
CA LYS A 29 -5.08 -8.36 10.01
C LYS A 29 -5.28 -6.86 10.08
N THR A 30 -4.46 -6.08 9.39
CA THR A 30 -4.37 -4.62 9.58
C THR A 30 -4.81 -3.82 8.35
N ILE A 31 -4.72 -4.39 7.14
CA ILE A 31 -5.12 -3.72 5.90
C ILE A 31 -6.65 -3.69 5.76
N ASN A 32 -7.17 -2.60 5.19
CA ASN A 32 -8.56 -2.57 4.76
C ASN A 32 -8.74 -3.47 3.52
N ARG A 33 -9.66 -4.43 3.59
CA ARG A 33 -9.98 -5.36 2.50
C ARG A 33 -10.51 -4.65 1.25
N GLU A 34 -11.02 -3.43 1.37
CA GLU A 34 -11.46 -2.60 0.24
C GLU A 34 -10.30 -2.12 -0.65
N LEU A 35 -9.08 -2.09 -0.12
CA LEU A 35 -7.88 -1.77 -0.90
C LEU A 35 -7.39 -2.94 -1.75
N LEU A 36 -7.95 -4.14 -1.54
CA LEU A 36 -7.60 -5.33 -2.31
C LEU A 36 -8.25 -5.28 -3.68
N ILE A 37 -7.41 -5.29 -4.71
CA ILE A 37 -7.82 -5.32 -6.10
C ILE A 37 -7.69 -6.73 -6.67
N LYS A 38 -8.46 -6.98 -7.74
CA LYS A 38 -8.35 -8.18 -8.56
C LYS A 38 -7.83 -7.75 -9.93
N ILE A 39 -6.81 -8.43 -10.43
CA ILE A 39 -6.17 -8.11 -11.70
C ILE A 39 -6.33 -9.33 -12.62
N LEU A 40 -6.80 -9.11 -13.85
CA LEU A 40 -6.90 -10.17 -14.86
C LEU A 40 -5.56 -10.32 -15.59
N ILE A 41 -4.79 -11.35 -15.21
CA ILE A 41 -3.45 -11.64 -15.71
C ILE A 41 -3.51 -12.93 -16.51
N ASP A 42 -3.18 -12.86 -17.81
CA ASP A 42 -3.19 -14.04 -18.70
C ASP A 42 -4.49 -14.87 -18.60
N ASP A 43 -5.63 -14.18 -18.68
CA ASP A 43 -6.99 -14.76 -18.56
C ASP A 43 -7.34 -15.32 -17.16
N LYS A 44 -6.43 -15.21 -16.18
CA LYS A 44 -6.66 -15.61 -14.80
C LYS A 44 -6.97 -14.41 -13.92
N LEU A 45 -8.09 -14.47 -13.20
CA LEU A 45 -8.45 -13.45 -12.23
C LEU A 45 -7.61 -13.65 -10.96
N VAL A 46 -6.54 -12.87 -10.84
CA VAL A 46 -5.63 -12.88 -9.70
C VAL A 46 -6.17 -11.91 -8.65
N GLY A 47 -6.72 -12.46 -7.57
CA GLY A 47 -7.17 -11.69 -6.41
C GLY A 47 -6.12 -11.57 -5.31
N ASN A 48 -6.47 -10.85 -4.24
CA ASN A 48 -5.56 -10.53 -3.13
C ASN A 48 -4.32 -9.77 -3.60
N CYS A 49 -4.51 -8.89 -4.56
CA CYS A 49 -3.49 -7.94 -4.99
C CYS A 49 -3.70 -6.63 -4.23
N LEU A 50 -2.62 -6.03 -3.76
CA LEU A 50 -2.63 -4.72 -3.13
C LEU A 50 -1.77 -3.80 -3.99
N GLN A 51 -2.22 -2.58 -4.27
CA GLN A 51 -1.37 -1.62 -4.97
C GLN A 51 -0.10 -1.39 -4.18
N PHE A 52 1.03 -1.26 -4.88
CA PHE A 52 2.31 -1.16 -4.20
C PHE A 52 2.38 0.05 -3.28
N LYS A 53 1.83 1.18 -3.69
CA LYS A 53 1.76 2.41 -2.89
C LYS A 53 1.05 2.23 -1.53
N ASP A 54 -0.03 1.47 -1.50
CA ASP A 54 -0.75 1.13 -0.28
C ASP A 54 0.05 0.15 0.59
N TYR A 55 0.69 -0.84 -0.04
CA TYR A 55 1.62 -1.73 0.65
C TYR A 55 2.80 -0.96 1.25
N GLU A 56 3.38 0.00 0.55
CA GLU A 56 4.48 0.82 1.06
C GLU A 56 4.04 1.62 2.29
N SER A 57 2.86 2.24 2.21
CA SER A 57 2.29 3.01 3.31
C SER A 57 2.03 2.11 4.53
N TRP A 58 1.46 0.93 4.31
CA TRP A 58 1.26 -0.07 5.36
C TRP A 58 2.59 -0.55 5.95
N PHE A 59 3.58 -0.83 5.09
CA PHE A 59 4.87 -1.35 5.52
C PHE A 59 5.59 -0.34 6.40
N ASP A 60 5.57 0.95 6.05
CA ASP A 60 6.23 2.01 6.83
C ASP A 60 5.50 2.27 8.16
N LEU A 61 4.17 2.36 8.13
CA LEU A 61 3.37 2.77 9.29
C LEU A 61 3.12 1.63 10.28
N VAL A 62 2.93 0.41 9.79
CA VAL A 62 2.54 -0.75 10.60
C VAL A 62 3.74 -1.67 10.80
N TYR A 63 4.24 -2.27 9.73
CA TYR A 63 5.21 -3.37 9.83
C TYR A 63 6.62 -2.92 10.25
N ALA A 64 7.08 -1.76 9.77
CA ALA A 64 8.36 -1.17 10.14
C ALA A 64 8.32 -0.57 11.54
N SER A 65 7.17 -0.07 12.00
CA SER A 65 6.97 0.38 13.39
C SER A 65 7.09 -0.78 14.40
N GLU A 66 6.72 -2.00 14.01
CA GLU A 66 6.85 -3.19 14.86
C GLU A 66 8.31 -3.69 15.01
N LYS A 67 9.24 -3.26 14.14
CA LYS A 67 10.67 -3.60 14.23
C LYS A 67 11.48 -2.35 14.57
N PRO A 68 12.19 -2.29 15.71
CA PRO A 68 13.00 -1.12 16.05
C PRO A 68 14.23 -1.04 15.13
N ALA A 69 14.07 -0.45 13.94
CA ALA A 69 15.17 -0.14 13.03
C ALA A 69 14.85 1.08 12.15
N ALA A 70 15.13 2.24 12.73
CA ALA A 70 15.65 3.46 12.12
C ALA A 70 15.00 4.02 10.82
N THR A 71 14.48 5.24 11.00
CA THR A 71 14.51 6.41 10.09
C THR A 71 13.54 6.51 8.90
N LYS A 72 12.42 7.20 9.19
CA LYS A 72 11.86 8.40 8.51
C LYS A 72 11.75 8.41 6.97
N ALA A 73 10.51 8.55 6.46
CA ALA A 73 10.09 9.74 5.70
C ALA A 73 8.55 9.73 5.42
N VAL A 74 7.78 10.37 6.29
CA VAL A 74 6.40 10.81 5.99
C VAL A 74 6.38 12.34 5.93
N LYS A 75 6.27 12.90 4.72
CA LYS A 75 5.61 14.16 4.31
C LYS A 75 6.14 14.49 2.91
N GLU A 76 5.31 14.59 1.88
CA GLU A 76 4.44 15.75 1.67
C GLU A 76 3.20 15.36 0.84
N LYS A 77 2.02 15.48 1.42
CA LYS A 77 0.81 15.88 0.70
C LYS A 77 0.25 17.07 1.43
N GLU A 78 0.82 18.24 1.14
CA GLU A 78 0.18 19.50 1.50
C GLU A 78 -1.01 19.69 0.57
N LYS A 79 -2.19 19.47 1.15
CA LYS A 79 -3.51 19.79 0.64
C LYS A 79 -3.65 21.31 0.73
N ALA A 80 -3.49 22.03 -0.38
CA ALA A 80 -3.96 23.41 -0.50
C ALA A 80 -5.43 23.37 -0.97
N LEU A 81 -6.35 23.41 -0.02
CA LEU A 81 -7.75 23.82 -0.21
C LEU A 81 -8.10 24.73 0.98
N GLU A 82 -8.81 25.82 0.67
CA GLU A 82 -9.20 26.98 1.51
C GLU A 82 -8.15 28.12 1.46
N ALA A 83 -8.51 29.37 1.16
CA ALA A 83 -9.74 30.05 1.54
C ALA A 83 -10.28 31.01 0.46
N GLU A 84 -11.62 31.05 0.37
CA GLU A 84 -12.38 32.21 -0.06
C GLU A 84 -12.02 33.44 0.81
N PRO A 85 -12.06 34.65 0.25
CA PRO A 85 -12.68 35.73 1.00
C PRO A 85 -13.89 36.27 0.25
N VAL A 86 -15.04 36.12 0.90
CA VAL A 86 -16.16 37.06 0.77
C VAL A 86 -15.71 38.47 1.21
N SER A 87 -16.41 39.49 0.69
CA SER A 87 -16.30 40.95 0.90
C SER A 87 -15.59 41.69 -0.25
N LEU A 88 -16.18 42.69 -0.91
CA LEU A 88 -17.27 43.61 -0.56
C LEU A 88 -17.97 44.12 -1.85
#